data_AF-A0A9R0TRK6-F1
#
_entry.id   AF-A0A9R0TRK6-F1
#
_cell.length_a   1.000
_cell.length_b   1.000
_cell.length_c   1.000
_cell.angle_alpha   90.00
_cell.angle_beta   90.00
_cell.angle_gamma   90.00
#
_symmetry.space_group_name_H-M   'P 1'
#
loop_
_entity.id
_entity.type
_entity.pdbx_description
1 polymer ?
#
loop_
_entity_poly.entity_id
_entity_poly.type
_entity_poly.pdbx_seq_one_letter_code
_entity_poly.pdbx_strand_id
1 'polypeptide(L)'
;MIIKDETCFCEQVAVARGLNGVGLALVNPAIQSLVADYTDHNTRGSAFGWLQLTGNIGSVIGGLFSIMLASTTIMGIAGWRIAFHIVALISVMVGALVYLFAVDPHFCNSESDEQLVRKSAWAEMKGLVAEAKAVVKIPSFQIIVAQGVTGSFPWSALSFAPMWLELMGFTHNKTGLLMAIFALASSLGGLFGGKMGDYLSVRYPDSGRIVLSQISSGSAVPLAALLLLALPDDSSTGVLHGLVMFIMGLSISWNGPATNR
;
A
#
# COMPACT_ATOMS: atom_id res chain seq x y z
N MET A 1 -18.85 20.38 -32.01
CA MET A 1 -17.83 19.33 -32.21
C MET A 1 -16.96 19.17 -30.97
N ILE A 2 -16.46 20.26 -30.38
CA ILE A 2 -15.62 20.29 -29.16
C ILE A 2 -16.22 19.53 -27.95
N ILE A 3 -17.53 19.64 -27.69
CA ILE A 3 -18.20 18.95 -26.56
C ILE A 3 -18.22 17.42 -26.71
N LYS A 4 -18.24 16.92 -27.96
CA LYS A 4 -18.24 15.46 -28.25
C LYS A 4 -16.86 14.83 -28.00
N ASP A 5 -15.80 15.61 -28.21
CA ASP A 5 -14.42 15.17 -27.95
C ASP A 5 -14.10 15.16 -26.45
N GLU A 6 -14.62 16.13 -25.68
CA GLU A 6 -14.46 16.15 -24.21
C GLU A 6 -15.20 15.00 -23.51
N THR A 7 -16.44 14.70 -23.94
CA THR A 7 -17.21 13.57 -23.39
C THR A 7 -16.55 12.23 -23.68
N CYS A 8 -16.04 12.02 -24.91
CA CYS A 8 -15.29 10.82 -25.26
C CYS A 8 -13.99 10.68 -24.45
N PHE A 9 -13.28 11.78 -24.21
CA PHE A 9 -12.07 11.78 -23.38
C PHE A 9 -12.36 11.42 -21.91
N CYS A 10 -13.41 12.01 -21.32
CA CYS A 10 -13.83 11.69 -19.95
C CYS A 10 -14.23 10.21 -19.80
N GLU A 11 -14.95 9.64 -20.77
CA GLU A 11 -15.30 8.22 -20.77
C GLU A 11 -14.07 7.31 -20.85
N GLN A 12 -13.11 7.62 -21.74
CA GLN A 12 -11.87 6.85 -21.85
C GLN A 12 -11.05 6.87 -20.56
N VAL A 13 -10.92 8.04 -19.92
CA VAL A 13 -10.22 8.17 -18.64
C VAL A 13 -10.97 7.43 -17.53
N ALA A 14 -12.30 7.52 -17.48
CA ALA A 14 -13.11 6.81 -16.49
C ALA A 14 -12.96 5.30 -16.61
N VAL A 15 -13.03 4.75 -17.83
CA VAL A 15 -12.83 3.31 -18.09
C VAL A 15 -11.42 2.89 -17.69
N ALA A 16 -10.39 3.65 -18.08
CA ALA A 16 -9.00 3.34 -17.73
C ALA A 16 -8.77 3.35 -16.20
N ARG A 17 -9.34 4.33 -15.48
CA ARG A 17 -9.26 4.42 -14.02
C ARG A 17 -10.05 3.30 -13.34
N GLY A 18 -11.21 2.93 -13.89
CA GLY A 18 -12.00 1.79 -13.41
C GLY A 18 -11.22 0.48 -13.52
N LEU A 19 -10.60 0.21 -14.67
CA LEU A 19 -9.76 -0.97 -14.88
C LEU A 19 -8.54 -0.98 -13.95
N ASN A 20 -7.89 0.17 -13.74
CA ASN A 20 -6.79 0.30 -12.79
C ASN A 20 -7.24 -0.01 -11.35
N GLY A 21 -8.42 0.48 -10.95
CA GLY A 21 -9.01 0.18 -9.65
C GLY A 21 -9.28 -1.31 -9.44
N VAL A 22 -9.83 -2.00 -10.45
CA VAL A 22 -10.03 -3.46 -10.42
C VAL A 22 -8.69 -4.18 -10.27
N GLY A 23 -7.67 -3.78 -11.02
CA GLY A 23 -6.33 -4.35 -10.92
C GLY A 23 -5.73 -4.23 -9.52
N LEU A 24 -5.79 -3.03 -8.93
CA LEU A 24 -5.29 -2.79 -7.57
C LEU A 24 -6.07 -3.56 -6.50
N ALA A 25 -7.39 -3.70 -6.66
CA ALA A 25 -8.24 -4.46 -5.75
C ALA A 25 -7.93 -5.96 -5.75
N LEU A 26 -7.44 -6.50 -6.88
CA LEU A 26 -7.04 -7.91 -6.99
C LEU A 26 -5.59 -8.13 -6.54
N VAL A 27 -4.67 -7.27 -6.96
CA VAL A 27 -3.23 -7.45 -6.74
C VAL A 27 -2.86 -7.38 -5.26
N ASN A 28 -3.38 -6.41 -4.51
CA ASN A 28 -3.00 -6.23 -3.11
C ASN A 28 -3.30 -7.45 -2.23
N PRO A 29 -4.54 -7.98 -2.17
CA PRO A 29 -4.83 -9.18 -1.37
C PRO A 29 -4.13 -10.42 -1.92
N ALA A 30 -3.96 -10.56 -3.24
CA ALA A 30 -3.26 -11.70 -3.83
C ALA A 30 -1.79 -11.76 -3.41
N ILE A 31 -1.08 -10.63 -3.45
CA ILE A 31 0.32 -10.56 -2.99
C ILE A 31 0.40 -10.85 -1.49
N GLN A 32 -0.52 -10.29 -0.69
CA GLN A 32 -0.52 -10.53 0.76
C GLN A 32 -0.76 -12.00 1.10
N SER A 33 -1.70 -12.68 0.43
CA SER A 33 -1.94 -14.12 0.58
C SER A 33 -0.71 -14.92 0.17
N LEU A 34 -0.13 -14.62 -1.00
CA LEU A 34 1.05 -15.32 -1.50
C LEU A 34 2.22 -15.22 -0.51
N VAL A 35 2.50 -14.03 0.01
CA VAL A 35 3.58 -13.85 1.01
C VAL A 35 3.26 -14.59 2.30
N ALA A 36 2.00 -14.61 2.74
CA ALA A 36 1.59 -15.35 3.94
C ALA A 36 1.76 -16.87 3.77
N ASP A 37 1.43 -17.41 2.59
CA ASP A 37 1.47 -18.85 2.28
C ASP A 37 2.91 -19.39 2.17
N TYR A 38 3.84 -18.58 1.64
CA TYR A 38 5.24 -18.98 1.49
C TYR A 38 6.13 -18.67 2.70
N THR A 39 5.61 -17.95 3.70
CA THR A 39 6.43 -17.56 4.87
C THR A 39 6.01 -18.29 6.14
N ASP A 40 7.01 -18.82 6.84
CA ASP A 40 6.85 -19.42 8.16
C ASP A 40 6.22 -18.46 9.17
N HIS A 41 5.43 -19.01 10.09
CA HIS A 41 4.67 -18.21 11.05
C HIS A 41 5.53 -17.31 11.95
N ASN A 42 6.78 -17.71 12.22
CA ASN A 42 7.73 -16.97 13.07
C ASN A 42 8.44 -15.82 12.35
N THR A 43 8.52 -15.83 11.02
CA THR A 43 9.26 -14.84 10.21
C THR A 43 8.34 -14.02 9.29
N ARG A 44 7.03 -14.27 9.37
CA ARG A 44 6.00 -13.65 8.54
C ARG A 44 5.99 -12.13 8.64
N GLY A 45 6.19 -11.57 9.83
CA GLY A 45 6.23 -10.12 10.00
C GLY A 45 7.41 -9.48 9.28
N SER A 46 8.57 -10.12 9.32
CA SER A 46 9.76 -9.69 8.57
C SER A 46 9.53 -9.74 7.07
N ALA A 47 8.85 -10.77 6.55
CA ALA A 47 8.50 -10.85 5.13
C ALA A 47 7.54 -9.74 4.70
N PHE A 48 6.49 -9.45 5.49
CA PHE A 48 5.62 -8.30 5.24
C PHE A 48 6.36 -6.95 5.37
N GLY A 49 7.34 -6.85 6.26
CA GLY A 49 8.21 -5.68 6.36
C GLY A 49 9.06 -5.45 5.10
N TRP A 50 9.63 -6.52 4.54
CA TRP A 50 10.34 -6.48 3.26
C TRP A 50 9.40 -6.14 2.09
N LEU A 51 8.18 -6.69 2.09
CA LEU A 51 7.17 -6.36 1.10
C LEU A 51 6.84 -4.87 1.12
N GLN A 52 6.61 -4.30 2.31
CA GLN A 52 6.34 -2.87 2.47
C GLN A 52 7.53 -2.01 2.03
N LEU A 53 8.75 -2.36 2.43
CA LEU A 53 9.97 -1.66 2.03
C LEU A 53 10.11 -1.65 0.50
N THR A 54 9.94 -2.79 -0.15
CA THR A 54 10.03 -2.91 -1.61
C THR A 54 8.93 -2.12 -2.31
N GLY A 55 7.69 -2.17 -1.80
CA GLY A 55 6.57 -1.40 -2.33
C GLY A 55 6.80 0.12 -2.25
N ASN A 56 7.28 0.61 -1.11
CA ASN A 56 7.58 2.03 -0.93
C ASN A 56 8.77 2.49 -1.77
N ILE A 57 9.84 1.70 -1.86
CA ILE A 57 10.97 1.99 -2.77
C ILE A 57 10.47 2.07 -4.21
N GLY A 58 9.64 1.11 -4.63
CA GLY A 58 8.99 1.11 -5.94
C GLY A 58 8.17 2.37 -6.18
N SER A 59 7.40 2.82 -5.17
CA SER A 59 6.64 4.07 -5.24
C SER A 59 7.53 5.31 -5.38
N VAL A 60 8.65 5.37 -4.65
CA VAL A 60 9.60 6.50 -4.73
C VAL A 60 10.27 6.53 -6.09
N ILE A 61 10.80 5.40 -6.56
CA ILE A 61 11.46 5.28 -7.87
C ILE A 61 10.45 5.59 -8.99
N GLY A 62 9.26 4.99 -8.93
CA GLY A 62 8.19 5.21 -9.90
C GLY A 62 7.71 6.66 -9.94
N GLY A 63 7.56 7.30 -8.78
CA GLY A 63 7.19 8.71 -8.66
C GLY A 63 8.24 9.64 -9.26
N LEU A 64 9.52 9.44 -8.89
CA LEU A 64 10.64 10.20 -9.46
C LEU A 64 10.74 10.02 -10.97
N PHE A 65 10.67 8.77 -11.45
CA PHE A 65 10.70 8.46 -12.87
C PHE A 65 9.53 9.13 -13.62
N SER A 66 8.33 9.09 -13.04
CA SER A 66 7.15 9.75 -13.61
C SER A 66 7.31 11.26 -13.70
N ILE A 67 7.85 11.92 -12.68
CA ILE A 67 8.05 13.39 -12.69
C ILE A 67 9.10 13.80 -13.74
N MET A 68 10.24 13.09 -13.77
CA MET A 68 11.29 13.36 -14.74
C MET A 68 10.80 13.14 -16.18
N LEU A 69 10.03 12.09 -16.43
CA LEU A 69 9.53 11.83 -17.78
C LEU A 69 8.37 12.76 -18.16
N ALA A 70 7.47 13.10 -17.23
CA ALA A 70 6.35 14.00 -17.53
C ALA A 70 6.79 15.42 -17.92
N SER A 71 7.91 15.89 -17.40
CA SER A 71 8.50 17.21 -17.68
C SER A 71 9.32 17.27 -18.98
N THR A 72 9.55 16.13 -19.64
CA THR A 72 10.34 16.06 -20.88
C THR A 72 9.45 15.80 -22.10
N THR A 73 9.92 16.27 -23.26
CA THR A 73 9.38 15.87 -24.56
C THR A 73 10.44 15.03 -25.26
N ILE A 74 10.09 13.80 -25.61
CA ILE A 74 11.02 12.87 -26.25
C ILE A 74 10.48 12.63 -27.65
N MET A 75 11.25 13.01 -28.66
CA MET A 75 10.92 12.80 -30.07
C MET A 75 9.53 13.35 -30.47
N GLY A 76 9.13 14.50 -29.91
CA GLY A 76 7.83 15.13 -30.19
C GLY A 76 6.62 14.51 -29.47
N ILE A 77 6.83 13.47 -28.67
CA ILE A 77 5.80 12.85 -27.84
C ILE A 77 5.93 13.39 -26.41
N ALA A 78 4.79 13.72 -25.80
CA ALA A 78 4.74 14.13 -24.40
C ALA A 78 5.19 12.97 -23.50
N GLY A 79 6.19 13.19 -22.64
CA GLY A 79 6.86 12.11 -21.91
C GLY A 79 5.95 11.34 -20.94
N TRP A 80 4.82 11.90 -20.51
CA TRP A 80 3.81 11.17 -19.74
C TRP A 80 3.22 9.96 -20.49
N ARG A 81 3.11 10.02 -21.83
CA ARG A 81 2.63 8.89 -22.65
C ARG A 81 3.63 7.76 -22.65
N ILE A 82 4.91 8.10 -22.73
CA ILE A 82 6.02 7.13 -22.68
C ILE A 82 6.08 6.48 -21.30
N ALA A 83 5.82 7.25 -20.23
CA ALA A 83 5.75 6.71 -18.87
C ALA A 83 4.72 5.59 -18.75
N PHE A 84 3.52 5.78 -19.30
CA PHE A 84 2.49 4.73 -19.30
C PHE A 84 2.90 3.48 -20.10
N HIS A 85 3.59 3.64 -21.24
CA HIS A 85 4.07 2.48 -22.01
C HIS A 85 5.15 1.69 -21.26
N ILE A 86 6.06 2.39 -20.57
CA ILE A 86 7.10 1.75 -19.76
C ILE A 86 6.47 0.99 -18.59
N VAL A 87 5.52 1.62 -17.88
CA VAL A 87 4.79 0.95 -16.79
C VAL A 87 4.05 -0.29 -17.32
N ALA A 88 3.36 -0.18 -18.45
CA ALA A 88 2.67 -1.32 -19.07
C ALA A 88 3.64 -2.46 -19.42
N LEU A 89 4.81 -2.15 -19.99
CA LEU A 89 5.84 -3.14 -20.31
C LEU A 89 6.34 -3.86 -19.06
N ILE A 90 6.65 -3.10 -17.99
CA ILE A 90 7.09 -3.67 -16.71
C ILE A 90 6.00 -4.58 -16.13
N SER A 91 4.74 -4.16 -16.15
CA SER A 91 3.61 -4.98 -15.67
C SER A 91 3.47 -6.29 -16.44
N VAL A 92 3.62 -6.26 -17.77
CA VAL A 92 3.59 -7.48 -18.61
C VAL A 92 4.76 -8.40 -18.28
N MET A 93 5.97 -7.86 -18.12
CA MET A 93 7.15 -8.65 -17.73
C MET A 93 6.98 -9.31 -16.36
N VAL A 94 6.47 -8.57 -15.35
CA VAL A 94 6.20 -9.13 -14.03
C VAL A 94 5.11 -10.21 -14.11
N GLY A 95 4.04 -9.97 -14.86
CA GLY A 95 2.98 -10.97 -15.07
C GLY A 95 3.50 -12.24 -15.73
N ALA A 96 4.36 -12.11 -16.75
CA ALA A 96 5.01 -13.26 -17.39
C ALA A 96 5.95 -14.00 -16.43
N LEU A 97 6.70 -13.28 -15.58
CA LEU A 97 7.58 -13.90 -14.60
C LEU A 97 6.78 -14.68 -13.55
N VAL A 98 5.68 -14.11 -13.04
CA VAL A 98 4.77 -14.81 -12.13
C VAL A 98 4.18 -16.04 -12.81
N TYR A 99 3.73 -15.93 -14.06
CA TYR A 99 3.19 -17.07 -14.81
C TYR A 99 4.20 -18.21 -15.00
N LEU A 100 5.47 -17.90 -15.23
CA LEU A 100 6.51 -18.89 -15.48
C LEU A 100 7.11 -19.50 -14.21
N PHE A 101 7.19 -18.73 -13.10
CA PHE A 101 7.94 -19.12 -11.91
C PHE A 101 7.11 -19.29 -10.65
N ALA A 102 5.87 -18.78 -10.57
CA ALA A 102 5.03 -18.98 -9.40
C ALA A 102 4.51 -20.43 -9.38
N VAL A 103 4.84 -21.16 -8.32
CA VAL A 103 4.42 -22.55 -8.12
C VAL A 103 3.49 -22.62 -6.93
N ASP A 104 2.18 -22.60 -7.19
CA ASP A 104 1.19 -22.60 -6.12
C ASP A 104 1.37 -23.82 -5.18
N PRO A 105 1.67 -23.60 -3.88
CA PRO A 105 1.92 -24.67 -2.92
C PRO A 105 0.66 -25.54 -2.66
N HIS A 106 -0.54 -25.03 -2.95
CA HIS A 106 -1.79 -25.78 -2.80
C HIS A 106 -2.12 -26.65 -4.01
N PHE A 107 -1.42 -26.48 -5.14
CA PHE A 107 -1.70 -27.21 -6.38
C PHE A 107 -1.27 -28.69 -6.32
N CYS A 108 -0.24 -29.01 -5.53
CA CYS A 108 0.39 -30.34 -5.50
C CYS A 108 -0.35 -31.41 -4.66
N ASN A 109 -1.44 -31.10 -3.96
CA ASN A 109 -2.23 -32.10 -3.22
C ASN A 109 -3.45 -32.63 -4.00
N SER A 110 -3.54 -32.36 -5.31
CA SER A 110 -4.69 -32.75 -6.14
C SER A 110 -4.42 -33.89 -7.13
N GLU A 111 -3.54 -34.85 -6.79
CA GLU A 111 -3.43 -36.11 -7.56
C GLU A 111 -4.68 -37.01 -7.43
N SER A 112 -5.74 -36.55 -6.79
CA SER A 112 -7.07 -37.14 -6.83
C SER A 112 -8.12 -36.08 -7.14
N ASP A 113 -8.31 -35.68 -8.42
CA ASP A 113 -9.63 -35.26 -8.95
C ASP A 113 -9.53 -34.66 -10.36
N GLU A 114 -9.60 -35.50 -11.39
CA GLU A 114 -10.20 -35.11 -12.68
C GLU A 114 -11.67 -34.63 -12.52
N GLN A 115 -12.26 -34.70 -11.31
CA GLN A 115 -13.60 -34.24 -10.96
C GLN A 115 -13.69 -32.75 -10.54
N LEU A 116 -12.58 -32.08 -10.18
CA LEU A 116 -12.60 -30.68 -9.70
C LEU A 116 -12.62 -29.63 -10.82
N VAL A 117 -12.24 -30.01 -12.05
CA VAL A 117 -12.04 -29.08 -13.19
C VAL A 117 -13.34 -28.42 -13.69
N ARG A 118 -14.51 -28.80 -13.17
CA ARG A 118 -15.80 -28.27 -13.63
C ARG A 118 -16.83 -27.98 -12.55
N LYS A 119 -16.43 -27.47 -11.38
CA LYS A 119 -17.36 -26.60 -10.65
C LYS A 119 -17.53 -25.34 -11.51
N SER A 120 -18.71 -25.14 -12.09
CA SER A 120 -19.03 -23.92 -12.84
C SER A 120 -18.60 -22.72 -12.01
N ALA A 121 -17.84 -21.77 -12.57
CA ALA A 121 -17.36 -20.57 -11.87
C ALA A 121 -18.48 -19.85 -11.10
N TRP A 122 -19.72 -20.00 -11.56
CA TRP A 122 -20.92 -19.53 -10.88
C TRP A 122 -21.20 -20.20 -9.52
N ALA A 123 -20.99 -21.52 -9.41
CA ALA A 123 -21.15 -22.27 -8.18
C ALA A 123 -20.07 -21.90 -7.14
N GLU A 124 -18.83 -21.71 -7.59
CA GLU A 124 -17.73 -21.24 -6.75
C GLU A 124 -17.96 -19.80 -6.28
N MET A 125 -18.36 -18.90 -7.18
CA MET A 125 -18.74 -17.53 -6.83
C MET A 125 -19.91 -17.52 -5.82
N LYS A 126 -20.92 -18.36 -6.01
CA LYS A 126 -22.03 -18.50 -5.03
C LYS A 126 -21.54 -18.98 -3.66
N GLY A 127 -20.57 -19.91 -3.64
CA GLY A 127 -19.92 -20.37 -2.41
C GLY A 127 -19.21 -19.21 -1.69
N LEU A 128 -18.34 -18.50 -2.40
CA LEU A 128 -17.62 -17.34 -1.87
C LEU A 128 -18.55 -16.24 -1.36
N VAL A 129 -19.67 -15.96 -2.07
CA VAL A 129 -20.67 -14.99 -1.61
C VAL A 129 -21.37 -15.45 -0.34
N ALA A 130 -21.67 -16.75 -0.21
CA ALA A 130 -22.28 -17.29 1.00
C ALA A 130 -21.33 -17.21 2.20
N GLU A 131 -20.05 -17.54 2.01
CA GLU A 131 -19.00 -17.40 3.02
C GLU A 131 -18.79 -15.94 3.43
N ALA A 132 -18.66 -15.03 2.46
CA ALA A 132 -18.55 -13.60 2.73
C ALA A 132 -19.75 -13.09 3.55
N LYS A 133 -20.97 -13.52 3.21
CA LYS A 133 -22.17 -13.15 3.97
C LYS A 133 -22.17 -13.71 5.39
N ALA A 134 -21.59 -14.89 5.61
CA ALA A 134 -21.41 -15.45 6.94
C ALA A 134 -20.39 -14.64 7.76
N VAL A 135 -19.24 -14.30 7.15
CA VAL A 135 -18.18 -13.51 7.80
C VAL A 135 -18.65 -12.11 8.17
N VAL A 136 -19.43 -11.44 7.31
CA VAL A 136 -19.99 -10.10 7.57
C VAL A 136 -20.94 -10.07 8.78
N LYS A 137 -21.54 -11.21 9.15
CA LYS A 137 -22.40 -11.32 10.34
C LYS A 137 -21.63 -11.48 11.65
N ILE A 138 -20.32 -11.78 11.59
CA ILE A 138 -19.51 -11.99 12.79
C ILE A 138 -19.26 -10.62 13.45
N PRO A 139 -19.63 -10.42 14.74
CA PRO A 139 -19.46 -9.14 15.43
C PRO A 139 -18.00 -8.66 15.45
N SER A 140 -17.05 -9.56 15.67
CA SER A 140 -15.61 -9.25 15.64
C SER A 140 -15.16 -8.71 14.29
N PHE A 141 -15.68 -9.28 13.20
CA PHE A 141 -15.37 -8.82 11.84
C PHE A 141 -15.93 -7.42 11.60
N GLN A 142 -17.16 -7.14 12.05
CA GLN A 142 -17.75 -5.80 11.95
C GLN A 142 -16.92 -4.74 12.69
N ILE A 143 -16.40 -5.07 13.89
CA ILE A 143 -15.51 -4.18 14.65
C ILE A 143 -14.21 -3.93 13.90
N ILE A 144 -13.59 -4.97 13.32
CA ILE A 144 -12.36 -4.83 12.52
C ILE A 144 -12.62 -3.95 11.29
N VAL A 145 -13.74 -4.15 10.59
CA VAL A 145 -14.11 -3.32 9.43
C VAL A 145 -14.34 -1.87 9.86
N ALA A 146 -15.08 -1.62 10.93
CA ALA A 146 -15.33 -0.28 11.44
C ALA A 146 -14.03 0.43 11.86
N GLN A 147 -13.12 -0.30 12.51
CA GLN A 147 -11.79 0.19 12.85
C GLN A 147 -10.98 0.50 11.60
N GLY A 148 -11.00 -0.39 10.59
CA GLY A 148 -10.29 -0.19 9.32
C GLY A 148 -10.78 1.03 8.55
N VAL A 149 -12.11 1.23 8.47
CA VAL A 149 -12.71 2.43 7.87
C VAL A 149 -12.24 3.70 8.61
N THR A 150 -12.37 3.71 9.94
CA THR A 150 -11.95 4.87 10.75
C THR A 150 -10.44 5.12 10.66
N GLY A 151 -9.64 4.05 10.66
CA GLY A 151 -8.19 4.09 10.52
C GLY A 151 -7.71 4.50 9.13
N SER A 152 -8.57 4.47 8.11
CA SER A 152 -8.26 4.96 6.76
C SER A 152 -8.34 6.48 6.63
N PHE A 153 -9.03 7.17 7.55
CA PHE A 153 -9.19 8.63 7.49
C PHE A 153 -7.87 9.40 7.63
N PRO A 154 -6.98 9.09 8.60
CA PRO A 154 -5.67 9.74 8.69
C PRO A 154 -4.82 9.57 7.43
N TRP A 155 -4.82 8.36 6.83
CA TRP A 155 -4.10 8.10 5.58
C TRP A 155 -4.67 8.90 4.41
N SER A 156 -6.00 9.01 4.34
CA SER A 156 -6.67 9.83 3.33
C SER A 156 -6.32 11.32 3.50
N ALA A 157 -6.26 11.82 4.74
CA ALA A 157 -5.83 13.19 5.03
C ALA A 157 -4.35 13.42 4.67
N LEU A 158 -3.47 12.46 4.98
CA LEU A 158 -2.04 12.50 4.64
C LEU A 158 -1.79 12.56 3.12
N SER A 159 -2.71 12.09 2.28
CA SER A 159 -2.59 12.25 0.82
C SER A 159 -2.57 13.73 0.37
N PHE A 160 -3.11 14.64 1.19
CA PHE A 160 -3.08 16.09 0.97
C PHE A 160 -1.88 16.78 1.64
N ALA A 161 -1.01 16.05 2.33
CA ALA A 161 0.16 16.62 3.01
C ALA A 161 1.08 17.45 2.09
N PRO A 162 1.36 17.06 0.82
CA PRO A 162 2.18 17.89 -0.07
C PRO A 162 1.57 19.27 -0.31
N MET A 163 0.26 19.31 -0.58
CA MET A 163 -0.49 20.55 -0.80
C MET A 163 -0.51 21.41 0.46
N TRP A 164 -0.73 20.81 1.63
CA TRP A 164 -0.68 21.51 2.92
C TRP A 164 0.70 22.12 3.20
N LEU A 165 1.79 21.37 2.96
CA LEU A 165 3.15 21.89 3.10
C LEU A 165 3.40 23.09 2.16
N GLU A 166 2.95 23.02 0.91
CA GLU A 166 3.10 24.15 -0.03
C GLU A 166 2.28 25.38 0.39
N LEU A 167 1.08 25.18 0.93
CA LEU A 167 0.24 26.26 1.47
C LEU A 167 0.91 26.97 2.67
N MET A 168 1.71 26.26 3.47
CA MET A 168 2.54 26.84 4.54
C MET A 168 3.80 27.57 4.02
N GLY A 169 3.98 27.65 2.69
CA GLY A 169 5.11 28.37 2.07
C GLY A 169 6.36 27.52 1.84
N PHE A 170 6.28 26.19 1.97
CA PHE A 170 7.37 25.32 1.51
C PHE A 170 7.48 25.34 -0.02
N THR A 171 8.71 25.37 -0.53
CA THR A 171 8.95 25.25 -1.98
C THR A 171 8.68 23.82 -2.43
N HIS A 172 8.29 23.65 -3.69
CA HIS A 172 8.02 22.33 -4.29
C HIS A 172 9.16 21.32 -4.05
N ASN A 173 10.42 21.78 -4.16
CA ASN A 173 11.60 20.95 -3.89
C ASN A 173 11.69 20.51 -2.41
N LYS A 174 11.40 21.40 -1.46
CA LYS A 174 11.41 21.07 -0.03
C LYS A 174 10.27 20.13 0.32
N THR A 175 9.07 20.37 -0.22
CA THR A 175 7.91 19.50 -0.04
C THR A 175 8.19 18.09 -0.56
N GLY A 176 8.73 17.97 -1.77
CA GLY A 176 9.13 16.68 -2.34
C GLY A 176 10.17 15.95 -1.48
N LEU A 177 11.16 16.68 -0.94
CA LEU A 177 12.15 16.11 -0.02
C LEU A 177 11.51 15.60 1.28
N LEU A 178 10.61 16.37 1.89
CA LEU A 178 9.91 15.98 3.11
C LEU A 178 9.05 14.72 2.90
N MET A 179 8.32 14.65 1.78
CA MET A 179 7.53 13.49 1.42
C MET A 179 8.40 12.25 1.15
N ALA A 180 9.56 12.44 0.51
CA ALA A 180 10.52 11.36 0.30
C ALA A 180 11.11 10.84 1.62
N ILE A 181 11.45 11.75 2.54
CA ILE A 181 11.91 11.39 3.91
C ILE A 181 10.83 10.61 4.65
N PHE A 182 9.58 11.06 4.60
CA PHE A 182 8.44 10.37 5.19
C PHE A 182 8.27 8.95 4.61
N ALA A 183 8.30 8.81 3.29
CA ALA A 183 8.19 7.51 2.62
C ALA A 183 9.36 6.57 3.00
N LEU A 184 10.60 7.06 3.02
CA LEU A 184 11.77 6.29 3.44
C LEU A 184 11.66 5.85 4.90
N ALA A 185 11.23 6.76 5.78
CA ALA A 185 10.99 6.48 7.19
C ALA A 185 9.93 5.38 7.38
N SER A 186 8.80 5.47 6.67
CA SER A 186 7.76 4.43 6.70
C SER A 186 8.23 3.09 6.17
N SER A 187 9.16 3.09 5.22
CA SER A 187 9.74 1.86 4.68
C SER A 187 10.63 1.16 5.71
N LEU A 188 11.51 1.93 6.35
CA LEU A 188 12.39 1.43 7.41
C LEU A 188 11.56 0.99 8.62
N GLY A 189 10.57 1.78 9.02
CA GLY A 189 9.69 1.48 10.13
C GLY A 189 8.90 0.20 9.88
N GLY A 190 8.41 -0.03 8.66
CA GLY A 190 7.79 -1.30 8.28
C GLY A 190 8.69 -2.51 8.48
N LEU A 191 9.94 -2.43 8.02
CA LEU A 191 10.93 -3.49 8.21
C LEU A 191 11.24 -3.74 9.70
N PHE A 192 11.43 -2.67 10.48
CA PHE A 192 11.67 -2.77 11.92
C PHE A 192 10.45 -3.33 12.67
N GLY A 193 9.25 -2.84 12.37
CA GLY A 193 8.00 -3.30 12.95
C GLY A 193 7.72 -4.77 12.65
N GLY A 194 8.05 -5.24 11.45
CA GLY A 194 7.98 -6.65 11.08
C GLY A 194 8.89 -7.53 11.93
N LYS A 195 10.19 -7.18 12.01
CA LYS A 195 11.17 -7.90 12.84
C LYS A 195 10.84 -7.87 14.34
N MET A 196 10.41 -6.71 14.84
CA MET A 196 9.99 -6.56 16.23
C MET A 196 8.74 -7.38 16.53
N GLY A 197 7.79 -7.42 15.59
CA GLY A 197 6.58 -8.23 15.69
C GLY A 197 6.88 -9.73 15.76
N ASP A 198 7.81 -10.20 14.93
CA ASP A 198 8.30 -11.57 14.95
C ASP A 198 8.97 -11.91 16.28
N TYR A 199 9.93 -11.08 16.72
CA TYR A 199 10.62 -11.28 17.99
C TYR A 199 9.67 -11.30 19.19
N LEU A 200 8.75 -10.33 19.26
CA LEU A 200 7.77 -10.24 20.34
C LEU A 200 6.74 -11.38 20.27
N SER A 201 6.44 -11.94 19.11
CA SER A 201 5.54 -13.09 19.00
C SER A 201 6.15 -14.39 19.53
N VAL A 202 7.48 -14.56 19.41
CA VAL A 202 8.16 -15.70 20.05
C VAL A 202 8.18 -15.54 21.57
N ARG A 203 8.37 -14.31 22.06
CA ARG A 203 8.42 -14.03 23.50
C ARG A 203 7.04 -13.99 24.18
N TYR A 204 6.04 -13.47 23.48
CA TYR A 204 4.65 -13.28 23.94
C TYR A 204 3.68 -13.67 22.82
N PRO A 205 3.35 -14.97 22.67
CA PRO A 205 2.59 -15.50 21.53
C PRO A 205 1.26 -14.79 21.25
N ASP A 206 0.50 -14.48 22.29
CA ASP A 206 -0.86 -13.94 22.13
C ASP A 206 -0.91 -12.42 22.12
N SER A 207 0.04 -11.75 22.80
CA SER A 207 -0.05 -10.31 23.08
C SER A 207 1.03 -9.48 22.39
N GLY A 208 2.17 -10.07 22.02
CA GLY A 208 3.35 -9.31 21.58
C GLY A 208 3.08 -8.44 20.35
N ARG A 209 2.44 -9.01 19.32
CA ARG A 209 2.08 -8.28 18.09
C ARG A 209 0.97 -7.24 18.32
N ILE A 210 0.00 -7.56 19.18
CA ILE A 210 -1.12 -6.66 19.50
C ILE A 210 -0.59 -5.42 20.20
N VAL A 211 0.23 -5.59 21.25
CA VAL A 211 0.83 -4.48 22.00
C VAL A 211 1.68 -3.61 21.09
N LEU A 212 2.49 -4.21 20.20
CA LEU A 212 3.30 -3.46 19.25
C LEU A 212 2.45 -2.59 18.31
N SER A 213 1.34 -3.13 17.80
CA SER A 213 0.41 -2.38 16.95
C SER A 213 -0.33 -1.26 17.71
N GLN A 214 -0.70 -1.50 18.97
CA GLN A 214 -1.31 -0.44 19.80
C GLN A 214 -0.32 0.69 20.11
N ILE A 215 0.96 0.38 20.37
CA ILE A 215 2.00 1.39 20.55
C ILE A 215 2.19 2.22 19.28
N SER A 216 2.29 1.55 18.13
CA SER A 216 2.41 2.21 16.83
C SER A 216 1.24 3.15 16.55
N SER A 217 0.01 2.66 16.67
CA SER A 217 -1.21 3.46 16.46
C SER A 217 -1.36 4.59 17.49
N GLY A 218 -1.07 4.30 18.76
CA GLY A 218 -1.14 5.26 19.85
C GLY A 218 -0.11 6.38 19.72
N SER A 219 1.07 6.10 19.17
CA SER A 219 2.10 7.11 18.89
C SER A 219 1.74 8.08 17.75
N ALA A 220 0.84 7.68 16.85
CA ALA A 220 0.42 8.51 15.72
C ALA A 220 -0.28 9.80 16.20
N VAL A 221 -1.11 9.72 17.24
CA VAL A 221 -1.89 10.85 17.78
C VAL A 221 -1.00 11.98 18.32
N PRO A 222 -0.07 11.76 19.26
CA PRO A 222 0.81 12.81 19.76
C PRO A 222 1.75 13.35 18.68
N LEU A 223 2.22 12.50 17.75
CA LEU A 223 3.07 12.95 16.65
C LEU A 223 2.31 13.83 15.66
N ALA A 224 1.06 13.49 15.34
CA ALA A 224 0.19 14.34 14.53
C ALA A 224 -0.14 15.66 15.24
N ALA A 225 -0.42 15.63 16.55
CA ALA A 225 -0.64 16.85 17.33
C ALA A 225 0.61 17.74 17.37
N LEU A 226 1.79 17.15 17.52
CA LEU A 226 3.06 17.87 17.46
C LEU A 226 3.27 18.52 16.08
N LEU A 227 3.02 17.76 15.00
CA LEU A 227 3.17 18.23 13.63
C LEU A 227 2.21 19.39 13.31
N LEU A 228 0.95 19.31 13.75
CA LEU A 228 -0.12 20.23 13.35
C LEU A 228 -0.31 21.41 14.31
N LEU A 229 0.00 21.28 15.59
CA LEU A 229 -0.31 22.30 16.61
C LEU A 229 0.93 22.95 17.23
N ALA A 230 2.06 22.25 17.29
CA ALA A 230 3.24 22.72 17.99
C ALA A 230 4.30 23.34 17.07
N LEU A 231 4.31 22.97 15.78
CA LEU A 231 5.26 23.52 14.83
C LEU A 231 4.76 24.86 14.28
N PRO A 232 5.62 25.88 14.17
CA PRO A 232 5.27 27.12 13.50
C PRO A 232 4.99 26.89 12.01
N ASP A 233 3.97 27.55 11.48
CA ASP A 233 3.59 27.55 10.05
C ASP A 233 4.57 28.40 9.19
N ASP A 234 5.87 28.14 9.33
CA ASP A 234 6.93 28.87 8.63
C ASP A 234 7.92 27.92 7.94
N SER A 235 8.23 28.22 6.69
CA SER A 235 9.18 27.46 5.85
C SER A 235 10.64 27.42 6.37
N SER A 236 10.94 28.22 7.40
CA SER A 236 12.22 28.26 8.12
C SER A 236 12.44 27.02 8.99
N THR A 237 11.37 26.34 9.40
CA THR A 237 11.40 25.17 10.30
C THR A 237 11.41 23.82 9.56
N GLY A 238 11.85 23.80 8.30
CA GLY A 238 11.79 22.60 7.45
C GLY A 238 12.56 21.39 7.97
N VAL A 239 13.66 21.58 8.69
CA VAL A 239 14.40 20.47 9.32
C VAL A 239 13.59 19.83 10.43
N LEU A 240 12.86 20.63 11.21
CA LEU A 240 12.05 20.15 12.32
C LEU A 240 10.79 19.42 11.81
N HIS A 241 10.15 19.96 10.77
CA HIS A 241 9.09 19.27 10.03
C HIS A 241 9.56 17.92 9.48
N GLY A 242 10.75 17.89 8.87
CA GLY A 242 11.36 16.66 8.36
C GLY A 242 11.64 15.63 9.46
N LEU A 243 12.12 16.06 10.62
CA LEU A 243 12.36 15.18 11.76
C LEU A 243 11.06 14.60 12.32
N VAL A 244 10.02 15.42 12.50
CA VAL A 244 8.72 14.94 12.98
C VAL A 244 8.07 14.01 11.96
N MET A 245 8.12 14.33 10.66
CA MET A 245 7.64 13.43 9.62
C MET A 245 8.44 12.13 9.56
N PHE A 246 9.76 12.17 9.78
CA PHE A 246 10.58 10.96 9.83
C PHE A 246 10.19 10.08 11.03
N ILE A 247 10.07 10.64 12.23
CA ILE A 247 9.65 9.89 13.42
C ILE A 247 8.23 9.34 13.23
N MET A 248 7.31 10.16 12.72
CA MET A 248 5.94 9.73 12.43
C MET A 248 5.93 8.58 11.43
N GLY A 249 6.63 8.71 10.30
CA GLY A 249 6.72 7.66 9.28
C GLY A 249 7.28 6.36 9.85
N LEU A 250 8.35 6.43 10.65
CA LEU A 250 8.91 5.28 11.35
C LEU A 250 7.88 4.63 12.27
N SER A 251 7.22 5.39 13.14
CA SER A 251 6.38 4.83 14.21
C SER A 251 5.04 4.29 13.70
N ILE A 252 4.38 4.95 12.74
CA ILE A 252 3.03 4.55 12.28
C ILE A 252 3.04 3.32 11.35
N SER A 253 4.19 3.00 10.77
CA SER A 253 4.32 1.96 9.75
C SER A 253 4.41 0.54 10.31
N TRP A 254 4.59 0.38 11.63
CA TRP A 254 4.78 -0.94 12.25
C TRP A 254 3.53 -1.82 12.16
N ASN A 255 2.35 -1.20 12.19
CA ASN A 255 1.06 -1.89 12.29
C ASN A 255 0.86 -3.02 11.27
N GLY A 256 1.05 -2.73 9.97
CA GLY A 256 0.81 -3.70 8.90
C GLY A 256 1.74 -4.91 9.01
N PRO A 257 3.06 -4.72 8.93
CA PRO A 257 4.03 -5.81 9.04
C PRO A 257 3.99 -6.58 10.36
N ALA A 258 3.67 -5.92 11.48
CA ALA A 258 3.62 -6.59 12.77
C ALA A 258 2.43 -7.55 12.90
N THR A 259 1.29 -7.24 12.26
CA THR A 259 0.00 -7.92 12.50
C THR A 259 -0.50 -8.77 11.34
N ASN A 260 0.00 -8.55 10.12
CA ASN A 260 -0.41 -9.34 8.96
C ASN A 260 -0.05 -10.82 9.16
N ARG A 261 -1.05 -11.67 8.90
CA ARG A 261 -0.98 -13.13 8.97
C ARG A 261 -1.40 -13.73 7.66
#